data_AF-A0A6H0RY82-F1
#
_entry.id   AF-A0A6H0RY82-F1
#
_cell.length_a   1.000
_cell.length_b   1.000
_cell.length_c   1.000
_cell.angle_alpha   90.00
_cell.angle_beta   90.00
_cell.angle_gamma   90.00
#
_symmetry.space_group_name_H-M   'P 1'
#
loop_
_entity.id
_entity.type
_entity.pdbx_description
1 polymer ?
#
loop_
_entity_poly.entity_id
_entity_poly.type
_entity_poly.pdbx_seq_one_letter_code
_entity_poly.pdbx_strand_id
1 'polypeptide(L)'
;MNFNRPYTFELARQFLIAQHEDPAAQHLDVVVLTEEDHAAIAGHYANAERNGVDRATLDRAAHTLLRLAPADVDEWIRQEYIVDGWLHGYLALTADPADPSLTTWQLGQLAYAHYLNAS
;
A
#
# COMPACT_ATOMS: atom_id res chain seq x y z
N MET A 1 -13.71 5.51 14.16
CA MET A 1 -12.65 4.52 13.89
C MET A 1 -12.33 4.64 12.40
N ASN A 2 -11.16 5.17 12.03
CA ASN A 2 -10.77 5.22 10.62
C ASN A 2 -10.29 3.83 10.21
N PHE A 3 -11.16 3.12 9.49
CA PHE A 3 -10.86 1.79 8.97
C PHE A 3 -9.62 1.85 8.09
N ASN A 4 -8.77 0.83 8.24
CA ASN A 4 -7.58 0.59 7.44
C ASN A 4 -7.99 0.64 5.97
N ARG A 5 -7.71 1.75 5.29
CA ARG A 5 -8.01 1.88 3.88
C ARG A 5 -6.94 1.04 3.16
N PRO A 6 -7.29 0.14 2.23
CA PRO A 6 -6.32 -0.72 1.54
C PRO A 6 -5.20 0.04 0.78
N TYR A 7 -5.30 1.38 0.71
CA TYR A 7 -4.20 2.29 0.37
C TYR A 7 -2.96 2.19 1.26
N THR A 8 -3.04 1.61 2.46
CA THR A 8 -1.92 1.58 3.40
C THR A 8 -0.67 0.90 2.80
N PHE A 9 -0.82 -0.23 2.11
CA PHE A 9 0.32 -0.91 1.49
C PHE A 9 0.77 -0.25 0.18
N GLU A 10 -0.13 0.41 -0.55
CA GLU A 10 0.24 1.22 -1.71
C GLU A 10 1.10 2.43 -1.29
N LEU A 11 0.68 3.15 -0.24
CA LEU A 11 1.43 4.26 0.35
C LEU A 11 2.77 3.79 0.92
N ALA A 12 2.79 2.62 1.57
CA ALA A 12 4.02 2.02 2.07
C ALA A 12 4.99 1.66 0.93
N ARG A 13 4.50 1.13 -0.20
CA ARG A 13 5.34 0.86 -1.36
C ARG A 13 5.94 2.15 -1.93
N GLN A 14 5.14 3.21 -2.07
CA GLN A 14 5.63 4.52 -2.52
C GLN A 14 6.68 5.08 -1.55
N PHE A 15 6.48 4.89 -0.24
CA PHE A 15 7.41 5.29 0.80
C PHE A 15 8.75 4.55 0.71
N LEU A 16 8.72 3.22 0.53
CA LEU A 16 9.93 2.41 0.36
C LEU A 16 10.72 2.80 -0.90
N ILE A 17 10.04 3.05 -2.02
CA ILE A 17 10.68 3.54 -3.26
C ILE A 17 11.44 4.84 -3.01
N ALA A 18 10.86 5.77 -2.24
CA ALA A 18 11.50 7.03 -1.89
C ALA A 18 12.68 6.88 -0.92
N GLN A 19 12.72 5.79 -0.15
CA GLN A 19 13.85 5.43 0.70
C GLN A 19 14.95 4.66 -0.03
N HIS A 20 14.77 4.40 -1.34
CA HIS A 20 15.59 3.48 -2.12
C HIS A 20 15.61 2.06 -1.55
N GLU A 21 14.58 1.68 -0.81
CA GLU A 21 14.41 0.34 -0.27
C GLU A 21 13.56 -0.49 -1.22
N ASP A 22 14.12 -1.61 -1.68
CA ASP A 22 13.40 -2.59 -2.47
C ASP A 22 13.08 -3.81 -1.60
N PRO A 23 11.80 -4.10 -1.29
CA PRO A 23 11.41 -5.28 -0.53
C PRO A 23 11.76 -6.61 -1.24
N ALA A 24 12.00 -6.62 -2.56
CA ALA A 24 12.49 -7.79 -3.29
C ALA A 24 14.02 -7.92 -3.26
N ALA A 25 14.76 -6.87 -2.86
CA ALA A 25 16.20 -6.89 -2.79
C ALA A 25 16.69 -7.64 -1.54
N GLN A 26 17.51 -8.66 -1.75
CA GLN A 26 18.09 -9.47 -0.66
C GLN A 26 19.32 -8.80 -0.01
N HIS A 27 19.65 -7.56 -0.38
CA HIS A 27 20.81 -6.84 0.13
C HIS A 27 20.42 -5.45 0.62
N LEU A 28 20.49 -5.24 1.94
CA LEU A 28 20.46 -3.93 2.57
C LEU A 28 21.81 -3.26 2.33
N ASP A 29 21.96 -2.58 1.19
CA ASP A 29 23.06 -1.65 1.03
C ASP A 29 22.79 -0.43 1.92
N VAL A 30 23.79 0.04 2.66
CA VAL A 30 23.61 1.20 3.55
C VAL A 30 23.50 2.45 2.69
N VAL A 31 22.28 2.84 2.36
CA VAL A 31 21.98 4.07 1.63
C VAL A 31 22.18 5.25 2.58
N VAL A 32 23.14 6.12 2.24
CA VAL A 32 23.27 7.42 2.91
C VAL A 32 22.24 8.36 2.32
N LEU A 33 21.17 8.63 3.08
CA LEU A 33 20.11 9.55 2.68
C LEU A 33 20.61 11.00 2.65
N THR A 34 20.24 11.73 1.61
CA THR A 34 20.50 13.16 1.44
C THR A 34 19.42 14.02 2.11
N GLU A 35 19.66 15.33 2.23
CA GLU A 35 18.63 16.27 2.70
C GLU A 35 17.39 16.28 1.81
N GLU A 36 17.57 16.05 0.51
CA GLU A 36 16.48 15.93 -0.46
C GLU A 36 15.64 14.68 -0.20
N ASP A 37 16.30 13.54 0.09
CA ASP A 37 15.63 12.29 0.45
C ASP A 37 14.84 12.45 1.76
N HIS A 38 15.39 13.15 2.75
CA HIS A 38 14.68 13.44 3.99
C HIS A 38 13.42 14.30 3.77
N ALA A 39 13.50 15.30 2.88
CA ALA A 39 12.35 16.11 2.50
C ALA A 39 11.30 15.29 1.73
N ALA A 40 11.74 14.40 0.84
CA ALA A 40 10.87 13.48 0.11
C ALA A 40 10.13 12.54 1.08
N ILE A 41 10.84 11.89 2.01
CA ILE A 41 10.30 11.04 3.07
C ILE A 41 9.24 11.78 3.90
N ALA A 42 9.51 13.04 4.30
CA ALA A 42 8.54 13.87 5.00
C ALA A 42 7.27 14.13 4.16
N GLY A 43 7.43 14.33 2.85
CA GLY A 43 6.32 14.45 1.90
C GLY A 43 5.44 13.20 1.85
N HIS A 44 6.04 12.00 1.90
CA HIS A 44 5.29 10.74 1.93
C HIS A 44 4.49 10.54 3.21
N TYR A 45 5.03 10.92 4.38
CA TYR A 45 4.26 10.92 5.63
C TYR A 45 3.07 11.87 5.57
N ALA A 46 3.27 13.10 5.07
CA ALA A 46 2.18 14.06 4.92
C ALA A 46 1.11 13.57 3.93
N ASN A 47 1.52 12.86 2.86
CA ASN A 47 0.59 12.23 1.93
C ASN A 47 -0.21 11.10 2.60
N ALA A 48 0.44 10.25 3.39
CA ALA A 48 -0.23 9.18 4.13
C ALA A 48 -1.27 9.72 5.12
N GLU A 49 -0.92 10.76 5.88
CA GLU A 49 -1.82 11.41 6.84
C GLU A 49 -3.07 12.00 6.16
N ARG A 50 -2.91 12.65 4.99
CA ARG A 50 -4.04 13.14 4.18
C ARG A 50 -4.98 12.02 3.74
N ASN A 51 -4.47 10.80 3.61
CA ASN A 51 -5.23 9.61 3.28
C ASN A 51 -5.73 8.84 4.50
N GLY A 52 -5.51 9.36 5.71
CA GLY A 52 -5.98 8.77 6.98
C GLY A 52 -5.07 7.69 7.54
N VAL A 53 -3.84 7.56 7.02
CA VAL A 53 -2.82 6.62 7.52
C VAL A 53 -1.83 7.40 8.37
N ASP A 54 -1.83 7.15 9.68
CA ASP A 54 -0.85 7.78 10.57
C ASP A 54 0.57 7.23 10.32
N ARG A 55 1.57 8.02 10.75
CA ARG A 55 2.99 7.69 10.59
C ARG A 55 3.36 6.30 11.09
N ALA A 56 2.89 5.91 12.28
CA ALA A 56 3.22 4.62 12.86
C ALA A 56 2.61 3.45 12.08
N THR A 57 1.44 3.67 11.48
CA THR A 57 0.77 2.71 10.59
C THR A 57 1.52 2.58 9.26
N LEU A 58 1.98 3.69 8.68
CA LEU A 58 2.80 3.66 7.47
C LEU A 58 4.12 2.90 7.71
N ASP A 59 4.82 3.20 8.80
CA ASP A 59 6.09 2.53 9.15
C ASP A 59 5.89 1.01 9.34
N ARG A 60 4.81 0.61 10.03
CA ARG A 60 4.47 -0.81 10.19
C ARG A 60 4.17 -1.49 8.85
N ALA A 61 3.47 -0.81 7.96
CA ALA A 61 3.14 -1.34 6.64
C ALA A 61 4.40 -1.50 5.77
N ALA A 62 5.30 -0.51 5.78
CA ALA A 62 6.59 -0.59 5.11
C ALA A 62 7.44 -1.75 5.63
N HIS A 63 7.58 -1.88 6.95
CA HIS A 63 8.27 -3.02 7.56
C HIS A 63 7.63 -4.37 7.24
N THR A 64 6.30 -4.41 7.08
CA THR A 64 5.60 -5.64 6.69
C THR A 64 5.97 -6.05 5.27
N LEU A 65 6.00 -5.12 4.31
CA LEU A 65 6.43 -5.39 2.93
C LEU A 65 7.88 -5.88 2.88
N LEU A 66 8.79 -5.23 3.60
CA LEU A 66 10.19 -5.67 3.71
C LEU A 66 10.31 -7.06 4.33
N ARG A 67 9.50 -7.38 5.34
CA ARG A 67 9.58 -8.66 6.06
C ARG A 67 9.02 -9.82 5.26
N LEU A 68 7.94 -9.58 4.52
CA LEU A 68 7.32 -10.57 3.63
C LEU A 68 8.13 -10.76 2.36
N ALA A 69 8.79 -9.68 1.87
CA ALA A 69 9.60 -9.66 0.67
C ALA A 69 8.90 -10.36 -0.52
N PRO A 70 7.67 -9.93 -0.89
CA PRO A 70 6.97 -10.55 -2.00
C PRO A 70 7.78 -10.40 -3.29
N ALA A 71 7.84 -11.46 -4.09
CA ALA A 71 8.59 -11.45 -5.35
C ALA A 71 8.06 -10.40 -6.34
N ASP A 72 6.76 -10.10 -6.26
CA ASP A 72 6.10 -9.01 -6.98
C ASP A 72 5.21 -8.25 -6.00
N VAL A 73 5.66 -7.06 -5.59
CA VAL A 73 4.98 -6.24 -4.59
C VAL A 73 3.67 -5.68 -5.15
N ASP A 74 3.64 -5.30 -6.43
CA ASP A 74 2.44 -4.73 -7.06
C ASP A 74 1.34 -5.76 -7.14
N GLU A 75 1.68 -6.97 -7.59
CA GLU A 75 0.75 -8.09 -7.64
C GLU A 75 0.27 -8.48 -6.23
N TRP A 76 1.17 -8.48 -5.24
CA TRP A 76 0.79 -8.75 -3.85
C TRP A 76 -0.22 -7.72 -3.31
N ILE A 77 0.02 -6.43 -3.56
CA ILE A 77 -0.92 -5.36 -3.16
C ILE A 77 -2.27 -5.54 -3.88
N ARG A 78 -2.25 -5.85 -5.18
CA ARG A 78 -3.47 -6.10 -5.96
C ARG A 78 -4.28 -7.26 -5.39
N GLN A 79 -3.62 -8.34 -4.97
CA GLN A 79 -4.26 -9.49 -4.34
C GLN A 79 -4.85 -9.16 -2.96
N GLU A 80 -4.18 -8.30 -2.19
CA GLU A 80 -4.69 -7.81 -0.90
C GLU A 80 -6.04 -7.09 -1.08
N TYR A 81 -6.14 -6.19 -2.05
CA TYR A 81 -7.41 -5.55 -2.44
C TYR A 81 -8.50 -6.54 -2.85
N ILE A 82 -8.15 -7.60 -3.59
CA ILE A 82 -9.13 -8.60 -4.02
C ILE A 82 -9.68 -9.36 -2.81
N VAL A 83 -8.80 -9.81 -1.91
CA VAL A 83 -9.18 -10.52 -0.69
C VAL A 83 -10.03 -9.61 0.20
N ASP A 84 -9.62 -8.35 0.38
CA ASP A 84 -10.36 -7.36 1.14
C ASP A 84 -11.75 -7.09 0.55
N GLY A 85 -11.83 -6.95 -0.78
CA GLY A 85 -13.09 -6.74 -1.50
C GLY A 85 -14.06 -7.90 -1.41
N TRP A 86 -13.55 -9.13 -1.43
CA TRP A 86 -14.35 -10.32 -1.19
C TRP A 86 -14.88 -10.42 0.23
N LEU A 87 -14.05 -10.08 1.23
CA LEU A 87 -14.44 -10.13 2.63
C LEU A 87 -15.47 -9.04 2.99
N HIS A 88 -15.33 -7.85 2.41
CA HIS A 88 -16.18 -6.70 2.73
C HIS A 88 -17.32 -6.46 1.73
N GLY A 89 -17.35 -7.22 0.64
CA GLY A 89 -18.47 -7.26 -0.32
C GLY A 89 -18.48 -6.12 -1.34
N TYR A 90 -17.39 -5.36 -1.50
CA TYR A 90 -17.25 -4.40 -2.60
C TYR A 90 -16.71 -5.03 -3.89
N LEU A 91 -16.27 -6.28 -3.82
CA LEU A 91 -15.94 -7.12 -4.97
C LEU A 91 -16.72 -8.44 -4.87
N ALA A 92 -17.32 -8.88 -5.98
CA ALA A 92 -18.05 -10.15 -6.00
C ALA A 92 -17.09 -11.34 -5.83
N LEU A 93 -17.48 -12.37 -5.07
CA LEU A 93 -16.71 -13.61 -4.93
C LEU A 93 -16.52 -14.37 -6.27
N THR A 94 -17.30 -14.04 -7.28
CA THR A 94 -17.18 -14.59 -8.64
C THR A 94 -16.24 -13.79 -9.53
N ALA A 95 -15.69 -12.66 -9.06
CA ALA A 95 -14.69 -11.91 -9.80
C ALA A 95 -13.42 -12.76 -9.96
N ASP A 96 -12.89 -12.82 -11.17
CA ASP A 96 -11.67 -13.57 -11.44
C ASP A 96 -10.46 -12.77 -10.89
N PRO A 97 -9.70 -13.29 -9.91
CA PRO A 97 -8.52 -12.60 -9.41
C PRO A 97 -7.43 -12.43 -10.47
N ALA A 98 -7.46 -13.20 -11.56
CA ALA A 98 -6.54 -13.06 -12.69
C ALA A 98 -7.02 -12.05 -13.76
N ASP A 99 -8.18 -11.42 -13.58
CA ASP A 99 -8.70 -10.43 -14.53
C ASP A 99 -7.76 -9.20 -14.59
N PRO A 100 -7.14 -8.92 -15.75
CA PRO A 100 -6.21 -7.80 -15.88
C PRO A 100 -6.90 -6.43 -15.80
N SER A 101 -8.23 -6.37 -15.93
CA SER A 101 -8.98 -5.13 -15.73
C SER A 101 -9.09 -4.73 -14.26
N LEU A 102 -8.95 -5.69 -13.32
CA LEU A 102 -8.90 -5.44 -11.88
C LEU A 102 -7.53 -4.90 -11.47
N THR A 103 -7.21 -3.70 -11.97
CA THR A 103 -5.99 -2.97 -11.63
C THR A 103 -6.06 -2.47 -10.18
N THR A 104 -4.91 -2.27 -9.53
CA THR A 104 -4.82 -1.67 -8.18
C THR A 104 -5.57 -0.34 -8.10
N TRP A 105 -5.53 0.47 -9.16
CA TRP A 105 -6.29 1.72 -9.22
C TRP A 105 -7.81 1.48 -9.14
N GLN A 106 -8.34 0.56 -9.96
CA GLN A 106 -9.79 0.28 -9.98
C GLN A 106 -10.25 -0.33 -8.65
N LEU A 107 -9.48 -1.26 -8.10
CA LEU A 107 -9.73 -1.86 -6.80
C LEU A 107 -9.69 -0.81 -5.67
N GLY A 108 -8.74 0.13 -5.75
CA GLY A 108 -8.65 1.31 -4.90
C GLY A 108 -9.94 2.14 -4.90
N GLN A 109 -10.48 2.43 -6.09
CA GLN A 109 -11.74 3.18 -6.21
C GLN A 109 -12.93 2.44 -5.59
N LEU A 110 -13.02 1.12 -5.79
CA LEU A 110 -14.08 0.29 -5.20
C LEU A 110 -14.00 0.30 -3.66
N ALA A 111 -12.81 0.08 -3.12
CA ALA A 111 -12.58 0.12 -1.68
C ALA A 111 -12.91 1.49 -1.09
N TYR A 112 -12.46 2.57 -1.73
CA TYR A 112 -12.77 3.94 -1.29
C TYR A 112 -14.26 4.21 -1.27
N ALA A 113 -14.97 3.87 -2.34
CA ALA A 113 -16.42 4.04 -2.41
C ALA A 113 -17.13 3.24 -1.31
N HIS A 114 -16.67 2.02 -1.02
CA HIS A 114 -17.22 1.19 0.05
C HIS A 114 -17.01 1.82 1.43
N TYR A 115 -15.77 2.15 1.80
CA TYR A 115 -15.45 2.65 3.14
C TYR A 115 -15.91 4.09 3.39
N LEU A 116 -16.05 4.91 2.34
CA LEU A 116 -16.66 6.23 2.46
C LEU A 116 -18.14 6.12 2.85
N ASN A 117 -18.86 5.16 2.29
CA ASN A 117 -20.29 4.95 2.54
C ASN A 117 -20.60 4.12 3.80
N ALA A 118 -19.61 3.42 4.34
CA ALA A 118 -19.71 2.66 5.58
C ALA A 118 -19.47 3.51 6.85
N SER A 119 -19.12 4.79 6.70
CA SER A 119 -18.77 5.73 7.76
C SER A 119 -19.94 6.59 8.23
#